data_AF-A0A940IEX6-F1
#
_entry.id   AF-A0A940IEX6-F1
#
_cell.length_a   1.000
_cell.length_b   1.000
_cell.length_c   1.000
_cell.angle_alpha   90.00
_cell.angle_beta   90.00
_cell.angle_gamma   90.00
#
_symmetry.space_group_name_H-M   'P 1'
#
loop_
_entity.id
_entity.type
_entity.pdbx_description
1 polymer ?
#
loop_
_entity_poly.entity_id
_entity_poly.type
_entity_poly.pdbx_seq_one_letter_code
_entity_poly.pdbx_strand_id
1 'polypeptide(L)' 'MRKSPLQVARASYQPKLPKSLRGSVRVETGEATESVANQDEIKSMFPNTYGLPVVRFVEGEAKSCPAIGVG' A
#
# COMPACT_ATOMS: atom_id res chain seq x y z
N MET A 1 27.00 8.83 20.03
CA MET A 1 26.69 10.06 19.26
C MET A 1 25.68 10.90 20.03
N ARG A 2 25.99 12.17 20.35
CA ARG A 2 25.01 13.09 20.92
C ARG A 2 24.10 13.58 19.78
N LYS A 3 22.79 13.36 19.89
CA LYS A 3 21.82 13.86 18.91
C LYS A 3 21.64 15.36 19.11
N SER A 4 21.60 16.13 18.03
CA SER A 4 21.34 17.57 18.11
C SER A 4 19.88 17.83 18.53
N PRO A 5 19.57 18.98 19.15
CA PRO A 5 18.18 19.33 19.50
C PRO A 5 17.22 19.27 18.31
N LEU A 6 17.69 19.64 17.11
CA LEU A 6 16.90 19.55 15.87
C LEU A 6 16.64 18.10 15.44
N GLN A 7 17.59 17.19 15.65
CA GLN A 7 17.38 15.76 15.38
C GLN A 7 16.35 15.15 16.32
N VAL A 8 16.32 15.58 17.58
CA VAL A 8 15.31 15.15 18.56
C VAL A 8 13.93 15.67 18.16
N ALA A 9 13.82 16.95 17.80
CA ALA A 9 12.56 17.55 17.36
C ALA A 9 12.04 16.96 16.05
N ARG A 10 12.92 16.57 15.13
CA ARG A 10 12.51 15.89 13.89
C ARG A 10 12.04 14.46 14.14
N ALA A 11 12.67 13.75 15.08
CA ALA A 11 12.30 12.38 15.42
C ALA A 11 10.95 12.28 16.16
N SER A 12 10.52 13.33 16.87
CA SER A 12 9.21 13.36 17.53
C SER A 12 8.04 13.69 16.59
N TYR A 13 8.32 14.09 15.34
CA TYR A 13 7.28 14.39 14.38
C TYR A 13 6.55 13.12 13.93
N GLN A 14 5.23 13.07 14.15
CA GLN A 14 4.37 12.02 13.62
C GLN A 14 3.88 12.42 12.21
N PRO A 15 4.20 11.63 11.17
CA PRO A 15 3.69 11.88 9.83
C PRO A 15 2.16 11.86 9.78
N LYS A 16 1.58 12.74 8.98
CA LYS A 16 0.13 12.78 8.76
C LYS A 16 -0.29 11.58 7.93
N LEU A 17 -0.98 10.62 8.55
CA LEU A 17 -1.53 9.45 7.86
C LEU A 17 -2.92 9.75 7.27
N PRO A 18 -3.24 9.23 6.07
CA PRO A 18 -4.59 9.20 5.52
C PRO A 18 -5.56 8.52 6.49
N LYS A 19 -6.82 9.01 6.55
CA LYS A 19 -7.84 8.47 7.46
C LYS A 19 -8.07 6.97 7.26
N SER A 20 -8.03 6.52 6.01
CA SER A 20 -8.20 5.10 5.61
C SER A 20 -7.14 4.15 6.16
N LEU A 21 -6.02 4.65 6.69
CA LEU A 21 -4.93 3.83 7.24
C LEU A 21 -4.76 3.99 8.76
N ARG A 22 -5.61 4.79 9.42
CA ARG A 22 -5.50 5.04 10.87
C ARG A 22 -6.13 3.94 11.75
N GLY A 23 -6.66 2.88 11.14
CA GLY A 23 -7.33 1.79 11.85
C GLY A 23 -7.31 0.51 11.05
N SER A 24 -8.24 -0.39 11.36
CA SER A 24 -8.42 -1.63 10.61
C SER A 24 -8.92 -1.32 9.20
N VAL A 25 -8.29 -1.97 8.21
CA VAL A 25 -8.49 -1.66 6.80
C VAL A 25 -9.09 -2.88 6.11
N ARG A 26 -10.11 -2.66 5.29
CA ARG A 26 -10.63 -3.63 4.34
C ARG A 26 -10.18 -3.26 2.92
N VAL A 27 -9.86 -4.28 2.15
CA VAL A 27 -9.48 -4.16 0.74
C VAL A 27 -10.74 -4.35 -0.11
N GLU A 28 -11.02 -3.36 -0.96
CA GLU A 28 -12.00 -3.44 -2.03
C GLU A 28 -11.26 -3.57 -3.37
N THR A 29 -11.61 -4.59 -4.14
CA THR A 29 -11.11 -4.81 -5.50
C THR A 29 -12.04 -4.11 -6.49
N GLY A 30 -11.51 -3.15 -7.23
CA GLY A 30 -12.17 -2.43 -8.31
C GLY A 30 -11.95 -3.08 -9.68
N GLU A 31 -11.94 -2.26 -10.73
CA GLU A 31 -11.84 -2.70 -12.12
C GLU A 31 -10.44 -3.23 -12.47
N ALA A 32 -10.40 -4.19 -13.40
CA ALA A 32 -9.16 -4.73 -13.96
C ALA A 32 -8.42 -3.64 -14.76
N THR A 33 -7.12 -3.50 -14.55
CA THR A 33 -6.31 -2.50 -15.28
C THR A 33 -5.83 -3.02 -16.62
N GLU A 34 -5.85 -2.17 -17.65
CA GLU A 34 -5.23 -2.47 -18.95
C GLU A 34 -4.01 -1.59 -19.20
N SER A 35 -3.12 -2.06 -20.09
CA SER A 35 -2.03 -1.22 -20.59
C SER A 35 -2.54 -0.16 -21.55
N VAL A 36 -1.87 1.01 -21.54
CA VAL A 36 -2.23 2.16 -22.38
C VAL A 36 -2.00 1.89 -23.88
N ALA A 37 -1.03 1.03 -24.22
CA ALA A 37 -0.72 0.61 -25.59
C ALA A 37 -0.07 -0.78 -25.60
N ASN A 38 -0.06 -1.45 -26.75
CA ASN A 38 0.55 -2.78 -26.98
C ASN A 38 0.03 -3.88 -26.03
N GLN A 39 -1.29 -3.95 -25.89
CA GLN A 39 -1.96 -4.85 -24.95
C GLN A 39 -1.58 -6.33 -25.15
N ASP A 40 -1.47 -6.79 -26.40
CA ASP A 40 -1.18 -8.20 -26.71
C ASP A 40 0.26 -8.60 -26.37
N GLU A 41 1.24 -7.74 -26.68
CA GLU A 41 2.65 -7.98 -26.37
C GLU A 41 2.90 -7.93 -24.86
N ILE A 42 2.35 -6.94 -24.17
CA ILE A 42 2.52 -6.78 -22.72
C ILE A 42 1.84 -7.91 -21.97
N LYS A 43 0.67 -8.37 -22.44
CA LYS A 43 -0.01 -9.54 -21.86
C LYS A 43 0.83 -10.81 -22.00
N SER A 44 1.56 -10.97 -23.11
CA SER A 44 2.47 -12.11 -23.30
C SER A 44 3.68 -12.06 -22.36
N MET A 45 4.19 -10.86 -22.04
CA MET A 45 5.33 -10.67 -21.15
C MET A 45 4.98 -10.79 -19.67
N PHE A 46 3.73 -10.48 -19.29
CA PHE A 46 3.26 -10.45 -17.90
C PHE A 46 2.03 -11.34 -17.67
N PRO A 47 2.12 -12.66 -17.91
CA PRO A 47 0.96 -13.55 -17.86
C PRO A 47 0.31 -13.66 -16.48
N ASN A 48 1.08 -13.42 -15.40
CA ASN A 48 0.60 -13.58 -14.03
C ASN A 48 0.12 -12.27 -13.37
N THR A 49 0.38 -11.12 -14.00
CA THR A 49 0.18 -9.80 -13.36
C THR A 49 -0.53 -8.78 -14.26
N TYR A 50 -0.70 -9.07 -15.55
CA TYR A 50 -1.49 -8.23 -16.43
C TYR A 50 -2.97 -8.31 -16.07
N GLY A 51 -3.67 -7.17 -16.00
CA GLY A 51 -5.11 -7.15 -15.70
C GLY A 51 -5.46 -7.13 -14.21
N LEU A 52 -4.51 -6.94 -13.31
CA LEU A 52 -4.83 -6.93 -11.87
C LEU A 52 -5.79 -5.78 -11.52
N PRO A 53 -6.75 -6.01 -10.60
CA PRO A 53 -7.74 -5.02 -10.25
C PRO A 53 -7.14 -3.89 -9.42
N VAL A 54 -7.66 -2.68 -9.59
CA VAL A 54 -7.33 -1.55 -8.72
C VAL A 54 -7.79 -1.84 -7.30
N VAL A 55 -6.92 -1.69 -6.32
CA VAL A 55 -7.25 -1.92 -4.90
C VAL A 55 -7.52 -0.60 -4.19
N ARG A 56 -8.66 -0.52 -3.50
CA ARG A 56 -9.02 0.58 -2.62
C ARG A 56 -9.06 0.12 -1.17
N PHE A 57 -8.52 0.96 -0.28
CA PHE A 57 -8.57 0.75 1.16
C PHE A 57 -9.74 1.51 1.77
N VAL A 58 -10.65 0.78 2.41
CA VAL A 58 -11.78 1.32 3.17
C VAL A 58 -11.67 0.93 4.63
N GLU A 59 -12.40 1.64 5.49
CA GLU A 59 -12.48 1.28 6.92
C GLU A 59 -13.08 -0.12 7.06
N GLY A 60 -12.43 -0.97 7.86
CA GLY A 60 -12.78 -2.38 7.99
C GLY A 60 -12.69 -2.86 9.43
N GLU A 61 -13.02 -4.13 9.65
CA GLU A 61 -12.98 -4.75 10.97
C GLU A 61 -11.57 -5.27 11.31
N ALA A 62 -11.23 -5.24 12.60
CA ALA A 62 -9.96 -5.74 13.09
C ALA A 62 -9.89 -7.26 12.94
N LYS A 63 -8.92 -7.75 12.16
CA LYS A 63 -8.59 -9.17 12.05
C LYS A 63 -7.25 -9.43 12.71
N SER A 64 -7.17 -10.49 13.51
CA SER A 64 -5.92 -10.96 14.09
C SER A 64 -5.12 -11.68 13.01
N CYS A 65 -3.99 -11.09 12.61
CA CYS A 65 -3.04 -11.70 11.69
C CYS A 65 -1.81 -12.17 12.49
N PRO A 66 -1.19 -13.30 12.13
CA PRO A 66 0.06 -13.73 12.76
C PRO A 66 1.19 -12.72 12.49
N ALA A 67 2.26 -12.79 13.28
CA ALA A 67 3.44 -11.95 13.07
C ALA A 67 4.05 -12.23 11.68
N ILE A 68 4.32 -11.16 10.93
CA ILE A 68 4.88 -11.22 9.57
C ILE A 68 6.27 -10.60 9.60
N GLY A 69 7.27 -11.29 9.04
CA GLY A 69 8.59 -10.73 8.77
C GLY A 69 8.54 -9.89 7.49
N VAL A 70 8.99 -8.64 7.57
CA VAL A 70 9.11 -7.74 6.42
C VAL A 70 10.60 -7.53 6.16
N GLY A 71 11.05 -7.83 4.94
CA GLY A 71 12.44 -7.71 4.48
C GLY A 71 12.59 -6.68 3.38
#